data_AF-B8CQF5-F1
#
_entry.id   AF-B8CQF5-F1
#
_cell.length_a   1.000
_cell.length_b   1.000
_cell.length_c   1.000
_cell.angle_alpha   90.00
_cell.angle_beta   90.00
_cell.angle_gamma   90.00
#
_symmetry.space_group_name_H-M   'P 1'
#
loop_
_entity.id
_entity.type
_entity.pdbx_description
1 polymer ?
#
loop_
_entity_poly.entity_id
_entity_poly.type
_entity_poly.pdbx_seq_one_letter_code
_entity_poly.pdbx_strand_id
1 'polypeptide(L)'
;MDIDKKIREELAKEKALLSRQQTPDASLFAMLGDAYKGRLGGWMVLMSIIAVLLSALMLWSGYQFFFVVESLPELIRWGVTLLLSSMMQIAIKMWTFNEVNRNALQREIKRLELAIMVKESQ
;
A
#
# COMPACT_ATOMS: atom_id res chain seq x y z
N MET A 1 5.75 -33.42 -40.26
CA MET A 1 4.83 -32.28 -40.02
C MET A 1 4.10 -32.37 -38.67
N ASP A 2 4.49 -33.27 -37.75
CA ASP A 2 3.79 -33.47 -36.46
C ASP A 2 4.39 -32.67 -35.29
N ILE A 3 5.71 -32.45 -35.34
CA ILE A 3 6.48 -31.74 -34.29
C ILE A 3 5.98 -30.30 -34.10
N ASP A 4 5.69 -29.59 -35.20
CA ASP A 4 5.15 -28.23 -35.18
C ASP A 4 3.79 -28.13 -34.46
N LYS A 5 2.92 -29.14 -34.63
CA LYS A 5 1.63 -29.19 -33.92
C LYS A 5 1.85 -29.42 -32.43
N LYS A 6 2.74 -30.34 -32.09
CA LYS A 6 3.07 -30.67 -30.71
C LYS A 6 3.70 -29.50 -29.95
N ILE A 7 4.61 -28.77 -30.60
CA ILE A 7 5.20 -27.53 -30.06
C ILE A 7 4.12 -26.47 -29.84
N ARG A 8 3.18 -26.32 -30.78
CA ARG A 8 2.10 -25.32 -30.70
C ARG A 8 1.08 -25.67 -29.61
N GLU A 9 0.80 -26.95 -29.39
CA GLU A 9 -0.04 -27.44 -28.29
C GLU A 9 0.63 -27.30 -26.92
N GLU A 10 1.92 -27.63 -26.81
CA GLU A 10 2.72 -27.42 -25.59
C GLU A 10 2.77 -25.92 -25.24
N LEU A 11 3.09 -25.06 -26.21
CA LEU A 11 3.07 -23.60 -26.03
C LEU A 11 1.69 -23.06 -25.68
N ALA A 12 0.62 -23.62 -26.26
CA ALA A 12 -0.75 -23.22 -25.93
C ALA A 12 -1.13 -23.65 -24.50
N LYS A 13 -0.72 -24.84 -24.07
CA LYS A 13 -0.90 -25.32 -22.69
C LYS A 13 -0.09 -24.48 -21.70
N GLU A 14 1.17 -24.18 -22.00
CA GLU A 14 2.01 -23.35 -21.16
C GLU A 14 1.46 -21.92 -21.06
N LYS A 15 1.04 -21.31 -22.18
CA LYS A 15 0.35 -20.01 -22.17
C LYS A 15 -0.97 -20.05 -21.41
N ALA A 16 -1.74 -21.14 -21.50
CA ALA A 16 -2.97 -21.32 -20.74
C ALA A 16 -2.71 -21.47 -19.23
N LEU A 17 -1.62 -22.11 -18.84
CA LEU A 17 -1.18 -22.24 -17.45
C LEU A 17 -0.67 -20.90 -16.90
N LEU A 18 0.13 -20.17 -17.69
CA LEU A 18 0.64 -18.83 -17.34
C LEU A 18 -0.51 -17.82 -17.20
N SER A 19 -1.49 -17.85 -18.10
CA SER A 19 -2.68 -16.99 -18.02
C SER A 19 -3.62 -17.38 -16.86
N ARG A 20 -3.64 -18.66 -16.43
CA ARG A 20 -4.32 -19.08 -15.20
C ARG A 20 -3.59 -18.64 -13.92
N GLN A 21 -2.26 -18.56 -13.95
CA GLN A 21 -1.42 -18.05 -12.87
C GLN A 21 -1.37 -16.52 -12.81
N GLN A 22 -1.72 -15.85 -13.91
CA GLN A 22 -1.94 -14.42 -13.98
C GLN A 22 -3.27 -14.08 -13.27
N THR A 23 -3.34 -14.35 -11.96
CA THR A 23 -4.35 -13.75 -11.10
C THR A 23 -4.26 -12.24 -11.31
N PRO A 24 -5.38 -11.56 -11.59
CA PRO A 24 -5.36 -10.12 -11.87
C PRO A 24 -4.59 -9.44 -10.75
N ASP A 25 -3.59 -8.63 -11.11
CA ASP A 25 -2.86 -7.80 -10.16
C ASP A 25 -3.91 -7.17 -9.25
N ALA A 26 -3.85 -7.55 -7.96
CA ALA A 26 -4.84 -7.09 -7.02
C ALA A 26 -4.85 -5.57 -7.12
N SER A 27 -6.00 -4.98 -7.49
CA SER A 27 -6.11 -3.53 -7.63
C SER A 27 -5.50 -2.87 -6.39
N LEU A 28 -4.84 -1.71 -6.53
CA LEU A 28 -4.21 -1.02 -5.40
C LEU A 28 -5.16 -0.89 -4.19
N PHE A 29 -6.46 -0.72 -4.43
CA PHE A 29 -7.49 -0.71 -3.38
C PHE A 29 -7.71 -2.06 -2.71
N ALA A 30 -7.63 -3.17 -3.45
CA ALA A 30 -7.68 -4.52 -2.91
C ALA A 30 -6.43 -4.81 -2.06
N MET A 31 -5.23 -4.41 -2.52
CA MET A 31 -4.00 -4.52 -1.73
C MET A 31 -4.07 -3.71 -0.43
N LEU A 32 -4.63 -2.50 -0.51
CA LEU A 32 -4.88 -1.66 0.66
C LEU A 32 -5.85 -2.37 1.62
N GLY A 33 -6.99 -2.85 1.11
CA GLY A 33 -8.00 -3.57 1.89
C GLY A 33 -7.46 -4.84 2.55
N ASP A 34 -6.59 -5.57 1.87
CA ASP A 34 -5.90 -6.74 2.41
C ASP A 34 -4.94 -6.36 3.54
N ALA A 35 -4.25 -5.21 3.43
CA ALA A 35 -3.38 -4.71 4.48
C ALA A 35 -4.18 -4.36 5.76
N TYR A 36 -5.38 -3.78 5.62
CA TYR A 36 -6.30 -3.53 6.75
C TYR A 36 -6.83 -4.81 7.41
N LYS A 37 -6.82 -5.94 6.71
CA LYS A 37 -7.21 -7.26 7.24
C LYS A 37 -6.01 -8.11 7.70
N GLY A 38 -4.79 -7.62 7.48
CA GLY A 38 -3.56 -8.32 7.83
C GLY A 38 -3.26 -8.31 9.33
N ARG A 39 -2.11 -8.89 9.71
CA ARG A 39 -1.66 -8.97 11.12
C ARG A 39 -1.56 -7.60 11.80
N LEU A 40 -1.22 -6.57 11.04
CA LEU A 40 -1.14 -5.19 11.51
C LEU A 40 -2.38 -4.35 11.12
N GLY A 41 -3.49 -4.99 10.75
CA GLY A 41 -4.71 -4.31 10.32
C GLY A 41 -5.28 -3.35 11.37
N GLY A 42 -5.31 -3.77 12.64
CA GLY A 42 -5.71 -2.89 13.75
C GLY A 42 -4.78 -1.68 13.92
N TRP A 43 -3.47 -1.86 13.67
CA TRP A 43 -2.50 -0.77 13.70
C TRP A 43 -2.70 0.20 12.52
N MET A 44 -3.05 -0.32 11.33
CA MET A 44 -3.42 0.52 10.19
C MET A 44 -4.66 1.37 10.48
N VAL A 45 -5.69 0.81 11.11
CA VAL A 45 -6.88 1.58 11.50
C VAL A 45 -6.51 2.71 12.48
N LEU A 46 -5.68 2.41 13.48
CA LEU A 46 -5.20 3.41 14.43
C LEU A 46 -4.43 4.54 13.73
N MET A 47 -3.49 4.20 12.83
CA MET A 47 -2.72 5.19 12.08
C MET A 47 -3.60 6.04 11.17
N SER A 48 -4.64 5.47 10.58
CA SER A 48 -5.61 6.21 9.78
C SER A 48 -6.44 7.18 10.62
N ILE A 49 -6.85 6.81 11.84
CA ILE A 49 -7.52 7.73 12.77
C ILE A 49 -6.58 8.88 13.13
N ILE A 50 -5.32 8.59 13.45
CA ILE A 50 -4.31 9.62 13.74
C ILE A 50 -4.09 10.52 12.53
N ALA A 51 -4.06 9.97 11.31
CA ALA A 51 -3.96 10.76 10.09
C ALA A 51 -5.16 11.69 9.91
N VAL A 52 -6.38 11.26 10.23
CA VAL A 52 -7.56 12.14 10.18
C VAL A 52 -7.45 13.27 11.21
N LEU A 53 -7.05 12.96 12.44
CA LEU A 53 -6.86 13.96 13.50
C LEU A 53 -5.77 14.99 13.13
N LEU A 54 -4.64 14.53 12.61
CA LEU A 54 -3.57 15.41 12.12
C LEU A 54 -4.02 16.24 10.93
N SER A 55 -4.89 15.72 10.06
CA SER A 55 -5.46 16.50 8.95
C SER A 55 -6.36 17.61 9.47
N ALA A 56 -7.19 17.33 10.47
CA ALA A 56 -8.02 18.35 11.13
C ALA A 56 -7.15 19.41 11.81
N LEU A 57 -6.09 19.00 12.53
CA LEU A 57 -5.10 19.92 13.12
C LEU A 57 -4.43 20.78 12.06
N MET A 58 -4.03 20.19 10.93
CA MET A 58 -3.41 20.90 9.83
C MET A 58 -4.34 21.98 9.27
N LEU A 59 -5.61 21.64 8.99
CA LEU A 59 -6.61 22.60 8.51
C LEU A 59 -6.87 23.72 9.52
N TRP A 60 -7.00 23.38 10.80
CA TRP A 60 -7.19 24.37 11.86
C TRP A 60 -5.99 25.31 12.00
N SER A 61 -4.77 24.78 12.00
CA SER A 61 -3.55 25.58 12.08
C SER A 61 -3.38 26.49 10.86
N GLY A 62 -3.74 26.02 9.66
CA GLY A 62 -3.77 26.83 8.45
C GLY A 62 -4.79 27.96 8.54
N TYR A 63 -6.00 27.67 9.02
CA TYR A 63 -7.02 28.69 9.22
C TYR A 63 -6.56 29.79 10.20
N GLN A 64 -6.00 29.39 11.34
CA GLN A 64 -5.46 30.32 12.34
C GLN A 64 -4.31 31.18 11.78
N PHE A 65 -3.40 30.55 11.03
CA PHE A 65 -2.24 31.20 10.43
C PHE A 65 -2.61 32.23 9.35
N PHE A 66 -3.59 31.90 8.49
CA PHE A 66 -3.94 32.76 7.35
C PHE A 66 -5.01 33.82 7.64
N PHE A 67 -5.92 33.60 8.59
CA PHE A 67 -7.13 34.42 8.72
C PHE A 67 -7.40 35.02 10.11
N VAL A 68 -6.76 34.52 11.18
CA VAL A 68 -7.15 34.90 12.55
C VAL A 68 -6.04 35.69 13.26
N VAL A 69 -4.80 35.23 13.12
CA VAL A 69 -3.70 35.73 13.93
C VAL A 69 -2.93 36.82 13.19
N GLU A 70 -2.72 37.95 13.86
CA GLU A 70 -1.92 39.06 13.35
C GLU A 70 -0.59 39.22 14.10
N SER A 71 -0.48 38.62 15.30
CA SER A 71 0.72 38.74 16.12
C SER A 71 1.84 37.81 15.62
N LEU A 72 3.04 38.37 15.42
CA LEU A 72 4.21 37.62 14.90
C LEU A 72 4.53 36.33 15.68
N PRO A 73 4.54 36.33 17.03
CA PRO A 73 4.86 35.13 17.81
C PRO A 73 3.84 33.99 17.61
N GLU A 74 2.56 34.34 17.50
CA GLU A 74 1.50 33.36 17.30
C GLU A 74 1.45 32.86 15.86
N LEU A 75 1.79 33.70 14.89
CA LEU A 75 1.95 33.32 13.50
C LEU A 75 3.01 32.23 13.37
N ILE A 76 4.16 32.41 14.04
CA ILE A 76 5.24 31.40 14.06
C ILE A 76 4.74 30.09 14.70
N ARG A 77 4.02 30.16 15.83
CA ARG A 77 3.47 28.97 16.51
C ARG A 77 2.56 28.16 15.60
N TRP A 78 1.60 28.81 14.93
CA TRP A 78 0.67 28.16 14.03
C TRP A 78 1.34 27.70 12.74
N GLY A 79 2.28 28.47 12.20
CA GLY A 79 3.07 28.10 11.02
C GLY A 79 3.94 26.87 11.25
N VAL A 80 4.62 26.78 12.40
CA VAL A 80 5.40 25.59 12.78
C VAL A 80 4.49 24.38 12.98
N THR A 81 3.33 24.55 13.61
CA THR A 81 2.36 23.47 13.82
C THR A 81 1.80 22.98 12.48
N LEU A 82 1.49 23.89 11.55
CA LEU A 82 1.07 23.57 10.19
C LEU A 82 2.16 22.76 9.45
N LEU A 83 3.41 23.22 9.52
CA LEU A 83 4.53 22.54 8.89
C LEU A 83 4.75 21.13 9.48
N LEU A 84 4.81 21.00 10.80
CA LEU A 84 5.01 19.72 11.48
C LEU A 84 3.87 18.73 11.20
N SER A 85 2.61 19.19 11.27
CA SER A 85 1.45 18.35 10.96
C SER A 85 1.46 17.86 9.51
N SER A 86 1.89 18.70 8.56
CA SER A 86 2.07 18.32 7.16
C SER A 86 3.18 17.28 6.97
N MET A 87 4.31 17.39 7.67
CA MET A 87 5.39 16.40 7.61
C MET A 87 4.96 15.06 8.19
N MET A 88 4.23 15.07 9.31
CA MET A 88 3.67 13.85 9.90
C MET A 88 2.66 13.17 8.94
N GLN A 89 1.84 13.94 8.22
CA GLN A 89 0.94 13.39 7.20
C GLN A 89 1.71 12.63 6.11
N ILE A 90 2.79 13.23 5.60
CA ILE A 90 3.63 12.60 4.57
C ILE A 90 4.23 11.29 5.11
N ALA A 91 4.78 11.32 6.32
CA ALA A 91 5.39 10.16 6.96
C ALA A 91 4.37 9.01 7.14
N ILE A 92 3.16 9.29 7.62
CA ILE A 92 2.11 8.27 7.81
C ILE A 92 1.71 7.64 6.47
N LYS A 93 1.53 8.45 5.43
CA LYS A 93 1.20 7.95 4.08
C LYS A 93 2.31 7.06 3.54
N MET A 94 3.57 7.51 3.64
CA MET A 94 4.72 6.75 3.17
C MET A 94 4.84 5.41 3.90
N TRP A 95 4.70 5.42 5.22
CA TRP A 95 4.70 4.20 6.03
C TRP A 95 3.56 3.25 5.63
N THR A 96 2.35 3.77 5.40
CA THR A 96 1.18 2.98 4.97
C THR A 96 1.43 2.28 3.64
N PHE A 97 1.98 3.00 2.64
CA PHE A 97 2.32 2.39 1.35
C PHE A 97 3.43 1.35 1.47
N ASN A 98 4.44 1.60 2.30
CA ASN A 98 5.49 0.62 2.57
C ASN A 98 4.94 -0.65 3.22
N GLU A 99 3.99 -0.53 4.15
CA GLU A 99 3.38 -1.68 4.80
C GLU A 99 2.50 -2.49 3.82
N VAL A 100 1.77 -1.81 2.93
CA VAL A 100 1.03 -2.46 1.84
C VAL A 100 1.98 -3.24 0.92
N ASN A 101 3.08 -2.62 0.50
CA ASN A 101 4.09 -3.26 -0.34
C ASN A 101 4.75 -4.46 0.36
N ARG A 102 5.05 -4.32 1.66
CA ARG A 102 5.59 -5.41 2.48
C ARG A 102 4.64 -6.60 2.55
N ASN A 103 3.34 -6.35 2.71
CA ASN A 103 2.33 -7.41 2.73
C ASN A 103 2.18 -8.09 1.36
N ALA A 104 2.27 -7.33 0.26
CA ALA A 104 2.27 -7.87 -1.09
C ALA A 104 3.47 -8.80 -1.33
N LEU A 105 4.67 -8.33 -0.98
CA LEU A 105 5.91 -9.12 -1.10
C LEU A 105 5.86 -10.42 -0.28
N GLN A 106 5.34 -10.36 0.95
CA GLN A 106 5.18 -11.57 1.79
C GLN A 106 4.23 -12.60 1.16
N ARG A 107 3.19 -12.15 0.46
CA ARG A 107 2.29 -13.07 -0.26
C ARG A 107 2.97 -13.72 -1.45
N GLU A 108 3.75 -12.96 -2.20
CA GLU A 108 4.49 -13.48 -3.35
C GLU A 108 5.55 -14.51 -2.92
N ILE A 109 6.29 -14.24 -1.84
CA ILE A 109 7.24 -15.20 -1.26
C ILE A 109 6.55 -16.50 -0.89
N LYS A 110 5.42 -16.45 -0.17
CA LYS A 110 4.66 -17.67 0.19
C LYS A 110 4.15 -18.44 -1.03
N ARG A 111 3.75 -17.75 -2.11
CA ARG A 111 3.36 -18.40 -3.37
C ARG A 111 4.54 -19.11 -4.02
N LEU A 112 5.72 -18.49 -4.00
CA LEU A 112 6.96 -19.11 -4.51
C LEU A 112 7.35 -20.34 -3.69
N GLU A 113 7.30 -20.26 -2.36
CA GLU A 113 7.55 -21.40 -1.46
C GLU A 113 6.62 -22.58 -1.77
N LEU A 114 5.31 -22.32 -1.93
CA LEU A 114 4.34 -23.34 -2.31
C LEU A 114 4.61 -23.93 -3.70
N ALA A 115 4.99 -23.11 -4.67
CA ALA A 115 5.32 -23.58 -6.02
C ALA A 115 6.57 -24.47 -6.03
N ILE A 116 7.58 -24.16 -5.21
CA ILE A 116 8.78 -24.99 -5.04
C ILE A 116 8.41 -26.33 -4.39
N MET A 117 7.63 -26.32 -3.31
CA MET A 117 7.19 -27.54 -2.62
C MET A 117 6.40 -28.49 -3.54
N VAL A 118 5.51 -27.94 -4.38
CA VAL A 118 4.77 -28.75 -5.37
C VAL A 118 5.72 -29.38 -6.40
N LYS A 119 6.75 -28.64 -6.84
CA LYS A 119 7.74 -29.15 -7.79
C LYS A 119 8.64 -30.24 -7.21
N GLU A 120 9.01 -30.16 -5.93
CA GLU A 120 9.81 -31.20 -5.25
C GLU A 120 9.02 -32.49 -4.98
N SER A 121 7.69 -32.42 -4.98
CA SER A 121 6.81 -33.58 -4.79
C SER A 121 6.49 -34.38 -6.07
N GLN A 122 7.02 -33.96 -7.23
CA GLN A 122 6.89 -34.63 -8.53
C GLN A 122 8.21 -35.27 -8.96
#